data_AF-A0A952PGN9-F1
#
_entry.id   AF-A0A952PGN9-F1
#
_cell.length_a   1.000
_cell.length_b   1.000
_cell.length_c   1.000
_cell.angle_alpha   90.00
_cell.angle_beta   90.00
_cell.angle_gamma   90.00
#
_symmetry.space_group_name_H-M   'P 1'
#
loop_
_entity.id
_entity.type
_entity.pdbx_description
1 polymer ?
#
loop_
_entity_poly.entity_id
_entity_poly.type
_entity_poly.pdbx_seq_one_letter_code
_entity_poly.pdbx_strand_id
1 'polypeptide(L)' 'MYQQEKDKSWEAVMGSLQQTHAEAMALVRLHSDEELTAKKKYPWTGSTNLASYLASTTSSHYVWANDLIRKFRKRIANR' A
#
# COMPACT_ATOMS: atom_id res chain seq x y z
N MET A 1 11.42 -0.58 -7.66
CA MET A 1 10.92 -1.29 -6.47
C MET A 1 11.65 -2.60 -6.22
N TYR A 2 11.37 -3.72 -6.90
CA TYR A 2 12.03 -5.01 -6.57
C TYR A 2 13.56 -4.94 -6.52
N GLN A 3 14.21 -4.41 -7.57
CA GLN A 3 15.68 -4.32 -7.63
C GLN A 3 16.31 -3.45 -6.52
N GLN A 4 15.54 -2.53 -5.94
CA GLN A 4 16.01 -1.64 -4.87
C GLN A 4 15.84 -2.26 -3.49
N GLU A 5 14.88 -3.18 -3.35
CA GLU A 5 14.46 -3.74 -2.05
C GLU A 5 14.95 -5.18 -1.84
N LYS A 6 15.28 -5.93 -2.90
CA LYS A 6 15.53 -7.38 -2.85
C LYS A 6 16.72 -7.80 -1.97
N ASP A 7 17.71 -6.93 -1.79
CA ASP A 7 18.94 -7.24 -1.05
C ASP A 7 18.93 -6.65 0.37
N LYS A 8 17.83 -6.00 0.79
CA LYS A 8 17.70 -5.45 2.14
C LYS A 8 17.37 -6.56 3.14
N SER A 9 17.79 -6.37 4.40
CA SER A 9 17.41 -7.27 5.48
C SER A 9 15.90 -7.23 5.73
N TRP A 10 15.37 -8.28 6.34
CA TRP A 10 13.96 -8.35 6.72
C TRP A 10 13.54 -7.18 7.62
N GLU A 11 14.39 -6.82 8.58
CA GLU A 11 14.15 -5.72 9.52
C GLU A 11 14.09 -4.38 8.78
N ALA A 12 14.99 -4.14 7.82
CA ALA A 12 15.00 -2.92 7.03
C ALA A 12 13.75 -2.81 6.12
N VAL A 13 13.34 -3.91 5.50
CA VAL A 13 12.12 -3.96 4.67
C VAL A 13 10.88 -3.71 5.54
N MET A 14 10.79 -4.36 6.70
CA MET A 14 9.65 -4.21 7.61
C MET A 14 9.57 -2.80 8.20
N GLY A 15 10.71 -2.22 8.61
CA GLY A 15 10.77 -0.84 9.09
C GLY A 15 10.31 0.16 8.03
N SER A 16 10.77 0.00 6.79
CA SER A 16 10.36 0.84 5.66
C SER A 16 8.86 0.71 5.36
N LEU A 17 8.32 -0.51 5.42
CA LEU A 17 6.88 -0.76 5.24
C LEU A 17 6.04 -0.09 6.34
N GLN A 18 6.45 -0.23 7.60
CA GLN A 18 5.75 0.39 8.73
C GLN A 18 5.77 1.91 8.64
N GLN A 19 6.92 2.50 8.32
CA GLN A 19 7.07 3.94 8.15
C GLN A 19 6.16 4.47 7.03
N THR A 20 6.28 3.90 5.83
CA THR A 20 5.50 4.36 4.67
C THR A 20 4.00 4.12 4.86
N HIS A 21 3.59 3.06 5.55
CA HIS A 21 2.20 2.85 5.95
C HIS A 21 1.71 3.94 6.90
N ALA A 22 2.50 4.30 7.93
CA ALA A 22 2.15 5.36 8.86
C ALA A 22 2.00 6.72 8.17
N GLU A 23 2.89 7.04 7.22
CA GLU A 23 2.81 8.24 6.39
C GLU A 23 1.53 8.25 5.54
N ALA A 24 1.17 7.13 4.91
CA ALA A 24 -0.08 7.01 4.16
C ALA A 24 -1.32 7.20 5.05
N MET A 25 -1.33 6.62 6.26
CA MET A 25 -2.43 6.80 7.22
C MET A 25 -2.51 8.22 7.77
N ALA A 26 -1.37 8.89 7.95
CA ALA A 26 -1.34 10.31 8.31
C ALA A 26 -1.96 11.17 7.20
N LEU A 27 -1.65 10.90 5.93
CA LEU A 27 -2.29 11.56 4.79
C LEU A 27 -3.79 11.35 4.78
N VAL A 28 -4.29 10.13 5.03
CA VAL A 28 -5.73 9.88 5.14
C VAL A 28 -6.36 10.76 6.23
N ARG A 29 -5.75 10.82 7.41
CA ARG A 29 -6.27 11.58 8.57
C ARG A 29 -6.22 13.10 8.40
N LEU A 30 -5.31 13.60 7.56
CA LEU A 30 -5.19 15.03 7.28
C LEU A 30 -6.37 15.57 6.45
N HIS A 31 -7.04 14.70 5.70
CA HIS A 31 -8.13 15.06 4.82
C HIS A 31 -9.49 14.80 5.47
N SER A 32 -10.44 15.68 5.21
CA SER A 32 -11.86 15.47 5.51
C SER A 32 -12.48 14.39 4.62
N ASP A 33 -13.61 13.82 5.03
CA ASP A 33 -14.35 12.84 4.22
C ASP A 33 -14.75 13.38 2.84
N GLU A 34 -15.10 14.68 2.76
CA GLU A 34 -15.38 15.34 1.49
C GLU A 34 -14.13 15.42 0.61
N GLU A 35 -12.97 15.76 1.18
CA GLU A 35 -11.70 15.76 0.46
C GLU A 35 -11.31 14.39 -0.07
N LEU A 36 -11.59 13.34 0.71
CA LEU A 36 -11.30 11.97 0.34
C LEU A 36 -12.24 11.47 -0.77
N THR A 37 -13.52 11.85 -0.76
CA THR A 37 -14.56 11.24 -1.60
C THR A 37 -14.97 12.08 -2.81
N ALA A 38 -14.70 13.40 -2.81
CA ALA A 38 -15.00 14.29 -3.93
C ALA A 38 -14.21 13.89 -5.19
N LYS A 39 -14.93 13.74 -6.30
CA LYS A 39 -14.33 13.47 -7.62
C LYS A 39 -13.73 14.74 -8.20
N LYS A 40 -12.63 14.60 -8.94
CA LYS A 40 -11.93 15.71 -9.62
C LYS A 40 -11.45 16.85 -8.70
N LYS A 41 -11.47 16.66 -7.37
CA LYS A 41 -10.93 17.64 -6.41
C LYS A 41 -9.42 17.81 -6.58
N TYR A 42 -8.74 16.70 -6.85
CA TYR A 42 -7.31 16.66 -7.14
C TYR A 42 -7.10 16.31 -8.61
N PRO A 43 -6.53 17.20 -9.44
CA PRO A 43 -6.37 16.93 -10.88
C PRO A 43 -5.58 15.66 -11.19
N TRP A 44 -4.62 15.32 -10.32
CA TRP A 44 -3.77 14.13 -10.48
C TRP A 44 -4.49 12.81 -10.18
N THR A 45 -5.67 12.81 -9.53
CA THR A 45 -6.49 11.60 -9.35
C THR A 45 -7.33 11.26 -10.58
N GLY A 46 -7.27 12.09 -11.64
CA GLY A 46 -8.00 11.86 -12.87
C GLY A 46 -9.52 11.81 -12.66
N SER A 47 -10.15 10.69 -13.01
CA SER A 47 -11.61 10.50 -12.88
C SER A 47 -12.04 9.96 -11.51
N THR A 48 -11.11 9.54 -10.65
CA THR A 48 -11.40 8.94 -9.34
C THR A 48 -11.27 9.97 -8.21
N ASN A 49 -11.66 9.56 -7.00
CA ASN A 49 -11.44 10.33 -5.78
C ASN A 49 -10.18 9.86 -5.05
N LEU A 50 -9.69 10.69 -4.13
CA LEU A 50 -8.45 10.43 -3.38
C LEU A 50 -8.55 9.12 -2.56
N ALA A 51 -9.70 8.83 -1.96
CA ALA A 51 -9.94 7.60 -1.22
C ALA A 51 -9.69 6.34 -2.07
N SER A 52 -10.18 6.33 -3.31
CA SER A 52 -9.99 5.20 -4.23
C SER A 52 -8.52 5.00 -4.60
N TYR A 53 -7.79 6.09 -4.82
CA TYR A 53 -6.36 6.03 -5.09
C TYR A 53 -5.57 5.49 -3.87
N LEU A 54 -5.87 5.98 -2.67
CA LEU A 54 -5.24 5.53 -1.42
C LEU A 54 -5.57 4.07 -1.13
N ALA A 55 -6.81 3.63 -1.32
CA ALA A 55 -7.21 2.23 -1.16
C ALA A 55 -6.53 1.31 -2.18
N SER A 56 -6.37 1.77 -3.43
CA SER A 56 -5.66 1.02 -4.47
C SER A 56 -4.19 0.84 -4.11
N THR A 57 -3.53 1.89 -3.60
CA THR A 57 -2.10 1.90 -3.28
C THR A 57 -1.75 1.22 -1.96
N THR A 58 -2.72 1.07 -1.05
CA THR A 58 -2.53 0.46 0.28
C THR A 58 -3.25 -0.89 0.40
N SER A 59 -4.49 -0.89 0.90
CA SER A 59 -5.24 -2.08 1.29
C SER A 59 -5.29 -3.14 0.19
N SER A 60 -5.54 -2.73 -1.05
CA SER A 60 -5.62 -3.65 -2.19
C SER A 60 -4.27 -4.31 -2.49
N HIS A 61 -3.17 -3.54 -2.46
CA HIS A 61 -1.84 -4.10 -2.63
C HIS A 61 -1.41 -4.98 -1.45
N TYR A 62 -1.78 -4.63 -0.21
CA TYR A 62 -1.49 -5.45 0.96
C TYR A 62 -2.18 -6.82 0.90
N VAL A 63 -3.45 -6.85 0.47
CA VAL A 63 -4.18 -8.11 0.26
C VAL A 63 -3.48 -8.97 -0.77
N TRP A 64 -3.16 -8.42 -1.95
CA TRP A 64 -2.46 -9.14 -3.00
C TRP A 64 -1.09 -9.67 -2.55
N ALA A 65 -0.29 -8.84 -1.85
CA ALA A 65 1.02 -9.23 -1.36
C ALA A 65 0.92 -10.35 -0.32
N ASN A 66 -0.04 -10.28 0.59
CA ASN A 66 -0.28 -11.33 1.58
C ASN A 66 -0.67 -12.66 0.92
N ASP A 67 -1.51 -12.62 -0.12
CA ASP A 67 -1.87 -13.81 -0.89
C ASP A 67 -0.66 -14.46 -1.57
N LEU A 68 0.25 -13.66 -2.13
CA LEU A 68 1.49 -14.16 -2.71
C LEU A 68 2.39 -14.82 -1.65
N ILE A 69 2.56 -14.18 -0.50
CA ILE A 69 3.36 -14.73 0.62
C ILE A 69 2.77 -16.06 1.08
N ARG A 70 1.44 -16.14 1.24
CA ARG A 70 0.74 -17.37 1.63
C ARG A 70 0.93 -18.49 0.62
N LYS A 71 0.83 -18.20 -0.69
CA LYS A 71 1.06 -19.16 -1.77
C LYS A 71 2.51 -19.66 -1.75
N PHE A 72 3.47 -18.76 -1.58
CA PHE A 72 4.89 -19.11 -1.48
C PHE A 72 5.20 -19.98 -0.27
N ARG A 73 4.66 -19.63 0.91
CA ARG A 73 4.82 -20.40 2.14
C ARG A 73 4.29 -21.83 2.00
N LYS A 74 3.11 -22.00 1.38
CA LYS A 74 2.56 -23.34 1.07
C LYS A 74 3.48 -24.12 0.13
N ARG A 75 4.05 -23.47 -0.89
CA ARG A 75 4.96 -24.11 -1.84
C ARG A 75 6.26 -24.59 -1.18
N ILE A 76 6.78 -23.85 -0.20
CA ILE A 76 7.96 -24.27 0.58
C ILE A 76 7.60 -25.42 1.52
N ALA A 77 6.46 -25.36 2.22
CA ALA A 77 6.07 -26.40 3.18
C ALA A 77 5.72 -27.75 2.52
N ASN A 78 5.31 -27.73 1.25
CA ASN A 78 5.00 -28.92 0.46
C ASN A 78 6.19 -29.40 -0.40
N ARG A 79 7.38 -28.84 -0.20
CA ARG A 79 8.65 -29.32 -0.77
C ARG A 79 9.36 -30.19 0.26
#